data_AF-A0ABC8UUW2-F1
#
_entry.id   AF-A0ABC8UUW2-F1
#
_cell.length_a   1.000
_cell.length_b   1.000
_cell.length_c   1.000
_cell.angle_alpha   90.00
_cell.angle_beta   90.00
_cell.angle_gamma   90.00
#
_symmetry.space_group_name_H-M   'P 1'
#
loop_
_entity.id
_entity.type
_entity.pdbx_description
1 polymer ?
#
loop_
_entity_poly.entity_id
_entity_poly.type
_entity_poly.pdbx_seq_one_letter_code
_entity_poly.pdbx_strand_id
1 'polypeptide(L)'
;MLTKAVIVLLFSLVVWAYQTIKPPPPKICGLPNGPPVTSPRIKLGDGRYLAYQERGVVKENAKYKIIVVHGFDNSKDMNLAASQELIDELGIYFLLFDRAGYGESDPNPNRSVKSEAFDIQELADQLELGSKFYVLGVSMGSYPTWGCLKYIPDRLAGAALIVPVVNYWWPSFPSNLSREGYGKLPLPDQWSIRVAHYAPWLLYWWMTQNWFSSSSIVKSHPEIFSTRDKDILKKMAANLNRNQTKVRQQGIFESLHHDYMVGFGNWEFDPMNLSNPFPQESKIVHIWQGYEDRLVPFQLQRFVAEKLPWIWYHEVDNGGHLIHHDSDLFETMLRKLLL
;
A
#
# COMPACT_ATOMS: atom_id res chain seq x y z
N MET A 1 22.58 -47.80 -16.38
CA MET A 1 21.23 -47.29 -16.74
C MET A 1 20.53 -46.60 -15.57
N LEU A 2 20.57 -47.18 -14.35
CA LEU A 2 19.99 -46.58 -13.14
C LEU A 2 20.49 -45.15 -12.84
N THR A 3 21.80 -44.89 -12.92
CA THR A 3 22.37 -43.55 -12.65
C THR A 3 21.89 -42.49 -13.64
N LYS A 4 21.73 -42.84 -14.94
CA LYS A 4 21.21 -41.91 -15.95
C LYS A 4 19.72 -41.61 -15.72
N ALA A 5 18.94 -42.61 -15.34
CA ALA A 5 17.53 -42.44 -15.00
C ALA A 5 17.33 -41.56 -13.75
N VAL A 6 18.16 -41.75 -12.72
CA VAL A 6 18.16 -40.92 -11.52
C VAL A 6 18.53 -39.47 -11.84
N ILE A 7 19.54 -39.23 -12.68
CA ILE A 7 19.92 -37.87 -13.10
C ILE A 7 18.79 -37.19 -13.87
N VAL A 8 18.15 -37.89 -14.81
CA VAL A 8 17.01 -37.34 -15.58
C VAL A 8 15.82 -37.05 -14.66
N LEU A 9 15.51 -37.92 -13.70
CA LEU A 9 14.44 -37.68 -12.73
C LEU A 9 14.73 -36.45 -11.85
N LEU A 10 15.95 -36.34 -11.31
CA LEU A 10 16.35 -35.18 -10.51
C LEU A 10 16.31 -33.89 -11.32
N PHE A 11 16.80 -33.90 -12.56
CA PHE A 11 16.74 -32.74 -13.44
C PHE A 11 15.29 -32.33 -13.74
N SER A 12 14.42 -33.29 -14.06
CA SER A 12 13.00 -33.04 -14.29
C SER A 12 12.30 -32.47 -13.04
N LEU A 13 12.62 -32.98 -11.84
CA LEU A 13 12.10 -32.46 -10.58
C LEU A 13 12.58 -31.02 -10.31
N VAL A 14 13.85 -30.71 -10.61
CA VAL A 14 14.39 -29.35 -10.49
C VAL A 14 13.72 -28.40 -11.48
N VAL A 15 13.55 -28.81 -12.74
CA VAL A 15 12.85 -28.01 -13.76
C VAL A 15 11.40 -27.77 -13.36
N TRP A 16 10.70 -28.81 -12.89
CA TRP A 16 9.33 -28.71 -12.42
C TRP A 16 9.22 -27.79 -11.19
N ALA A 17 10.11 -27.93 -10.21
CA ALA A 17 10.16 -27.05 -9.04
C ALA A 17 10.41 -25.59 -9.47
N TYR A 18 11.38 -25.35 -10.36
CA TYR A 18 11.66 -24.01 -10.88
C TYR A 18 10.47 -23.39 -11.60
N GLN A 19 9.75 -24.16 -12.43
CA GLN A 19 8.55 -23.68 -13.12
C GLN A 19 7.41 -23.31 -12.18
N THR A 20 7.26 -24.01 -11.05
CA THR A 20 6.20 -23.71 -10.07
C THR A 20 6.53 -22.52 -9.18
N ILE A 21 7.82 -22.18 -9.04
CA ILE A 21 8.30 -21.02 -8.29
C ILE A 21 8.28 -19.74 -9.13
N LYS A 22 8.53 -19.86 -10.43
CA LYS A 22 8.58 -18.69 -11.32
C LYS A 22 7.17 -18.15 -11.60
N PRO A 23 6.88 -16.87 -11.29
CA PRO A 23 5.62 -16.25 -11.65
C PRO A 23 5.46 -16.15 -13.18
N PRO A 24 4.21 -16.14 -13.70
CA PRO A 24 3.96 -15.89 -15.11
C PRO A 24 4.40 -14.47 -15.48
N PRO A 25 4.75 -14.21 -16.76
CA PRO A 25 5.04 -12.85 -17.21
C PRO A 25 3.82 -11.95 -17.04
N PRO A 26 4.02 -10.65 -16.78
CA PRO A 26 2.93 -9.70 -16.62
C PRO A 26 2.14 -9.51 -17.91
N LYS A 27 0.85 -9.25 -17.78
CA LYS A 27 -0.02 -8.86 -18.91
C LYS A 27 -0.05 -7.33 -19.02
N ILE A 28 1.02 -6.75 -19.55
CA ILE A 28 1.21 -5.29 -19.62
C ILE A 28 0.08 -4.63 -20.42
N CYS A 29 -0.56 -3.60 -19.86
CA CYS A 29 -1.66 -2.92 -20.51
C CYS A 29 -1.23 -2.21 -21.81
N GLY A 30 -1.98 -2.43 -22.90
CA GLY A 30 -1.72 -1.85 -24.21
C GLY A 30 -0.73 -2.63 -25.10
N LEU A 31 -0.12 -3.71 -24.60
CA LEU A 31 0.67 -4.64 -25.42
C LEU A 31 -0.21 -5.76 -26.03
N PRO A 32 0.27 -6.47 -27.07
CA PRO A 32 -0.43 -7.65 -27.58
C PRO A 32 -0.74 -8.67 -26.47
N ASN A 33 -1.98 -9.11 -26.39
CA ASN A 33 -2.51 -10.00 -25.33
C ASN A 33 -2.57 -9.39 -23.91
N GLY A 34 -2.30 -8.08 -23.78
CA GLY A 34 -2.51 -7.32 -22.56
C GLY A 34 -3.93 -6.73 -22.46
N PRO A 35 -4.37 -6.30 -21.27
CA PRO A 35 -5.61 -5.54 -21.11
C PRO A 35 -5.55 -4.20 -21.87
N PRO A 36 -6.71 -3.61 -22.23
CA PRO A 36 -6.74 -2.31 -22.85
C PRO A 36 -6.33 -1.21 -21.86
N VAL A 37 -5.80 -0.13 -22.39
CA VAL A 37 -5.58 1.12 -21.66
C VAL A 37 -6.85 1.95 -21.81
N THR A 38 -7.46 2.33 -20.69
CA THR A 38 -8.71 3.09 -20.64
C THR A 38 -8.62 4.35 -19.77
N SER A 39 -7.53 4.49 -19.01
CA SER A 39 -7.30 5.61 -18.11
C SER A 39 -6.18 6.53 -18.63
N PRO A 40 -6.16 7.82 -18.25
CA PRO A 40 -5.00 8.68 -18.43
C PRO A 40 -3.76 8.06 -17.78
N ARG A 41 -2.61 8.19 -18.43
CA ARG A 41 -1.32 7.72 -17.93
C ARG A 41 -0.21 8.71 -18.25
N ILE A 42 0.76 8.82 -17.36
CA ILE A 42 2.04 9.48 -17.63
C ILE A 42 3.12 8.42 -17.90
N LYS A 43 4.20 8.80 -18.58
CA LYS A 43 5.35 7.93 -18.83
C LYS A 43 6.53 8.39 -17.98
N LEU A 44 6.97 7.57 -17.04
CA LEU A 44 8.13 7.82 -16.18
C LEU A 44 9.44 7.87 -16.97
N GLY A 45 10.49 8.40 -16.36
CA GLY A 45 11.82 8.49 -16.95
C GLY A 45 12.44 7.13 -17.30
N ASP A 46 12.05 6.08 -16.59
CA ASP A 46 12.47 4.69 -16.89
C ASP A 46 11.63 4.00 -17.98
N GLY A 47 10.62 4.70 -18.51
CA GLY A 47 9.77 4.26 -19.59
C GLY A 47 8.48 3.55 -19.18
N ARG A 48 8.29 3.23 -17.88
CA ARG A 48 7.03 2.68 -17.35
C ARG A 48 5.92 3.72 -17.41
N TYR A 49 4.67 3.26 -17.49
CA TYR A 49 3.50 4.12 -17.35
C TYR A 49 2.90 4.07 -15.94
N LEU A 50 2.46 5.22 -15.42
CA LEU A 50 1.57 5.30 -14.26
C LEU A 50 0.20 5.80 -14.68
N ALA A 51 -0.84 5.03 -14.38
CA ALA A 51 -2.22 5.41 -14.58
C ALA A 51 -2.75 6.20 -13.38
N TYR A 52 -3.53 7.24 -13.64
CA TYR A 52 -4.01 8.14 -12.59
C TYR A 52 -5.45 8.60 -12.81
N GLN A 53 -6.02 9.16 -11.74
CA GLN A 53 -7.33 9.79 -11.71
C GLN A 53 -7.26 11.06 -10.88
N GLU A 54 -7.83 12.13 -11.42
CA GLU A 54 -7.95 13.43 -10.75
C GLU A 54 -9.36 13.59 -10.19
N ARG A 55 -9.48 14.11 -8.95
CA ARG A 55 -10.76 14.37 -8.29
C ARG A 55 -10.71 15.66 -7.46
N GLY A 56 -11.87 16.23 -7.17
CA GLY A 56 -12.02 17.45 -6.37
C GLY A 56 -12.00 18.72 -7.22
N VAL A 57 -11.52 19.83 -6.67
CA VAL A 57 -11.46 21.10 -7.40
C VAL A 57 -10.44 21.04 -8.53
N VAL A 58 -10.59 21.90 -9.53
CA VAL A 58 -9.60 22.01 -10.63
C VAL A 58 -8.21 22.36 -10.09
N LYS A 59 -7.18 21.68 -10.60
CA LYS A 59 -5.80 21.72 -10.10
C LYS A 59 -5.23 23.13 -9.99
N GLU A 60 -5.59 24.01 -10.92
CA GLU A 60 -5.12 25.40 -11.02
C GLU A 60 -5.68 26.28 -9.90
N ASN A 61 -6.86 25.94 -9.38
CA ASN A 61 -7.53 26.67 -8.29
C ASN A 61 -7.35 25.99 -6.93
N ALA A 62 -6.67 24.84 -6.90
CA ALA A 62 -6.51 24.06 -5.68
C ALA A 62 -5.58 24.77 -4.69
N LYS A 63 -6.02 24.87 -3.43
CA LYS A 63 -5.19 25.31 -2.30
C LYS A 63 -4.30 24.18 -1.82
N TYR A 64 -4.85 22.96 -1.81
CA TYR A 64 -4.18 21.77 -1.34
C TYR A 64 -4.21 20.70 -2.43
N LYS A 65 -3.03 20.18 -2.78
CA LYS A 65 -2.87 19.09 -3.74
C LYS A 65 -2.39 17.86 -2.99
N ILE A 66 -3.20 16.79 -3.01
CA ILE A 66 -2.99 15.58 -2.21
C ILE A 66 -2.83 14.40 -3.16
N ILE A 67 -1.67 13.75 -3.12
CA ILE A 67 -1.48 12.45 -3.76
C ILE A 67 -1.94 11.37 -2.80
N VAL A 68 -2.92 10.58 -3.23
CA VAL A 68 -3.46 9.47 -2.44
C VAL A 68 -2.86 8.17 -2.91
N VAL A 69 -2.27 7.44 -1.96
CA VAL A 69 -1.62 6.16 -2.20
C VAL A 69 -2.52 5.05 -1.66
N HIS A 70 -3.12 4.29 -2.58
CA HIS A 70 -4.11 3.27 -2.24
C HIS A 70 -3.48 2.07 -1.49
N GLY A 71 -4.32 1.39 -0.71
CA GLY A 71 -3.92 0.19 0.04
C GLY A 71 -3.78 -1.08 -0.80
N PHE A 72 -3.76 -2.21 -0.09
CA PHE A 72 -3.70 -3.53 -0.68
C PHE A 72 -4.97 -3.81 -1.49
N ASP A 73 -4.80 -4.42 -2.67
CA ASP A 73 -5.91 -4.80 -3.56
C ASP A 73 -6.89 -3.67 -3.90
N ASN A 74 -6.34 -2.49 -4.19
CA ASN A 74 -7.11 -1.30 -4.55
C ASN A 74 -6.45 -0.60 -5.75
N SER A 75 -7.03 0.49 -6.23
CA SER A 75 -6.58 1.22 -7.42
C SER A 75 -6.74 2.73 -7.24
N LYS A 76 -6.37 3.50 -8.27
CA LYS A 76 -6.71 4.92 -8.40
C LYS A 76 -8.21 5.22 -8.31
N ASP A 77 -9.07 4.21 -8.50
CA ASP A 77 -10.51 4.35 -8.43
C ASP A 77 -11.04 4.33 -6.98
N MET A 78 -10.16 4.19 -5.99
CA MET A 78 -10.49 4.16 -4.56
C MET A 78 -11.50 5.26 -4.19
N ASN A 79 -12.55 4.89 -3.45
CA ASN A 79 -13.51 5.85 -2.96
C ASN A 79 -12.93 6.64 -1.78
N LEU A 80 -13.05 7.96 -1.82
CA LEU A 80 -12.67 8.85 -0.74
C LEU A 80 -13.94 9.28 -0.02
N ALA A 81 -14.02 9.07 1.30
CA ALA A 81 -15.20 9.39 2.10
C ALA A 81 -15.25 10.89 2.47
N ALA A 82 -15.05 11.78 1.51
CA ALA A 82 -15.14 13.22 1.70
C ALA A 82 -16.30 13.81 0.89
N SER A 83 -17.09 14.67 1.51
CA SER A 83 -18.17 15.41 0.84
C SER A 83 -17.60 16.41 -0.18
N GLN A 84 -18.38 16.72 -1.22
CA GLN A 84 -18.00 17.74 -2.19
C GLN A 84 -17.94 19.12 -1.53
N GLU A 85 -18.83 19.37 -0.55
CA GLU A 85 -18.87 20.59 0.24
C GLU A 85 -17.53 20.85 0.95
N LEU A 86 -16.97 19.84 1.63
CA LEU A 86 -15.65 19.97 2.28
C LEU A 86 -14.53 20.20 1.25
N ILE A 87 -14.56 19.43 0.15
CA ILE A 87 -13.55 19.51 -0.90
C ILE A 87 -13.49 20.91 -1.49
N ASP A 88 -14.65 21.51 -1.75
CA ASP A 88 -14.78 22.88 -2.28
C ASP A 88 -14.39 23.92 -1.22
N GLU A 89 -14.84 23.76 0.03
CA GLU A 89 -14.50 24.65 1.17
C GLU A 89 -12.98 24.78 1.34
N LEU A 90 -12.29 23.65 1.37
CA LEU A 90 -10.85 23.58 1.58
C LEU A 90 -10.05 23.77 0.27
N GLY A 91 -10.70 23.66 -0.89
CA GLY A 91 -10.03 23.75 -2.20
C GLY A 91 -9.08 22.59 -2.45
N ILE A 92 -9.54 21.35 -2.23
CA ILE A 92 -8.71 20.14 -2.31
C ILE A 92 -8.75 19.56 -3.73
N TYR A 93 -7.57 19.34 -4.28
CA TYR A 93 -7.35 18.51 -5.46
C TYR A 93 -6.73 17.17 -5.01
N PHE A 94 -7.37 16.07 -5.37
CA PHE A 94 -6.87 14.73 -5.17
C PHE A 94 -6.30 14.17 -6.47
N LEU A 95 -5.09 13.65 -6.38
CA LEU A 95 -4.49 12.80 -7.41
C LEU A 95 -4.36 11.39 -6.86
N LEU A 96 -5.13 10.46 -7.43
CA LEU A 96 -5.03 9.04 -7.14
C LEU A 96 -4.30 8.37 -8.30
N PHE A 97 -3.47 7.37 -8.02
CA PHE A 97 -2.75 6.63 -9.07
C PHE A 97 -2.72 5.14 -8.77
N ASP A 98 -2.65 4.34 -9.82
CA ASP A 98 -2.41 2.90 -9.70
C ASP A 98 -0.93 2.72 -9.34
N ARG A 99 -0.63 2.08 -8.20
CA ARG A 99 0.76 1.73 -7.87
C ARG A 99 1.36 0.75 -8.88
N ALA A 100 2.68 0.63 -8.93
CA ALA A 100 3.35 -0.24 -9.89
C ALA A 100 2.78 -1.68 -9.85
N GLY A 101 2.32 -2.18 -11.00
CA GLY A 101 1.72 -3.52 -11.15
C GLY A 101 0.22 -3.60 -10.83
N TYR A 102 -0.39 -2.54 -10.32
CA TYR A 102 -1.83 -2.42 -10.14
C TYR A 102 -2.51 -1.77 -11.35
N GLY A 103 -3.78 -2.13 -11.58
CA GLY A 103 -4.64 -1.47 -12.55
C GLY A 103 -3.97 -1.34 -13.92
N GLU A 104 -3.78 -0.11 -14.38
CA GLU A 104 -3.18 0.22 -15.69
C GLU A 104 -1.75 0.79 -15.60
N SER A 105 -1.13 0.77 -14.41
CA SER A 105 0.27 1.16 -14.21
C SER A 105 1.22 0.00 -14.45
N ASP A 106 2.25 0.20 -15.25
CA ASP A 106 3.20 -0.85 -15.59
C ASP A 106 3.86 -1.42 -14.31
N PRO A 107 4.13 -2.74 -14.28
CA PRO A 107 4.88 -3.34 -13.19
C PRO A 107 6.31 -2.79 -13.11
N ASN A 108 6.83 -2.68 -11.89
CA ASN A 108 8.24 -2.42 -11.65
C ASN A 108 8.90 -3.71 -11.15
N PRO A 109 9.75 -4.39 -11.95
CA PRO A 109 10.42 -5.61 -11.50
C PRO A 109 11.44 -5.36 -10.37
N ASN A 110 11.89 -4.11 -10.18
CA ASN A 110 12.79 -3.67 -9.12
C ASN A 110 12.05 -2.83 -8.08
N ARG A 111 10.74 -3.06 -7.89
CA ARG A 111 9.90 -2.32 -6.96
C ARG A 111 10.51 -2.33 -5.56
N SER A 112 10.57 -1.15 -4.96
CA SER A 112 11.06 -0.94 -3.61
C SER A 112 10.36 0.27 -3.01
N VAL A 113 10.47 0.43 -1.69
CA VAL A 113 10.00 1.63 -0.98
C VAL A 113 10.57 2.91 -1.60
N LYS A 114 11.83 2.86 -2.03
CA LYS A 114 12.54 3.99 -2.65
C LYS A 114 12.03 4.29 -4.06
N SER A 115 11.86 3.26 -4.89
CA SER A 115 11.39 3.47 -6.26
C SER A 115 9.98 4.05 -6.28
N GLU A 116 9.09 3.59 -5.39
CA GLU A 116 7.73 4.14 -5.36
C GLU A 116 7.66 5.58 -4.81
N ALA A 117 8.58 5.98 -3.95
CA ALA A 117 8.70 7.38 -3.55
C ALA A 117 9.09 8.26 -4.75
N PHE A 118 10.00 7.79 -5.60
CA PHE A 118 10.37 8.51 -6.83
C PHE A 118 9.29 8.44 -7.91
N ASP A 119 8.55 7.34 -8.02
CA ASP A 119 7.37 7.26 -8.87
C ASP A 119 6.34 8.35 -8.50
N ILE A 120 6.10 8.56 -7.19
CA ILE A 120 5.23 9.63 -6.68
C ILE A 120 5.79 11.01 -7.02
N GLN A 121 7.11 11.21 -6.88
CA GLN A 121 7.75 12.49 -7.23
C GLN A 121 7.60 12.79 -8.73
N GLU A 122 7.95 11.84 -9.60
CA GLU A 122 7.86 11.99 -11.05
C GLU A 122 6.41 12.21 -11.50
N LEU A 123 5.45 11.53 -10.85
CA LEU A 123 4.03 11.76 -11.07
C LEU A 123 3.63 13.20 -10.76
N ALA A 124 4.07 13.73 -9.60
CA ALA A 124 3.80 15.11 -9.21
C ALA A 124 4.44 16.12 -10.17
N ASP A 125 5.66 15.84 -10.64
CA ASP A 125 6.40 16.71 -11.55
C ASP A 125 5.77 16.76 -12.94
N GLN A 126 5.45 15.61 -13.53
CA GLN A 126 4.85 15.56 -14.88
C GLN A 126 3.43 16.09 -14.93
N LEU A 127 2.68 15.99 -13.84
CA LEU A 127 1.34 16.58 -13.73
C LEU A 127 1.37 18.00 -13.16
N GLU A 128 2.55 18.58 -12.95
CA GLU A 128 2.74 19.97 -12.53
C GLU A 128 1.99 20.32 -11.24
N LEU A 129 2.08 19.44 -10.23
CA LEU A 129 1.46 19.69 -8.92
C LEU A 129 2.15 20.84 -8.19
N GLY A 130 3.37 21.21 -8.58
CA GLY A 130 4.15 22.30 -8.00
C GLY A 130 5.30 21.80 -7.13
N SER A 131 5.92 22.73 -6.39
CA SER A 131 7.12 22.44 -5.60
C SER A 131 6.85 21.48 -4.44
N LYS A 132 5.69 21.62 -3.78
CA LYS A 132 5.28 20.77 -2.66
C LYS A 132 3.84 20.29 -2.81
N PHE A 133 3.58 19.09 -2.31
CA PHE A 133 2.26 18.46 -2.26
C PHE A 133 2.10 17.63 -0.99
N TYR A 134 0.87 17.27 -0.64
CA TYR A 134 0.59 16.37 0.48
C TYR A 134 0.55 14.92 -0.01
N VAL A 135 0.93 13.97 0.85
CA VAL A 135 0.79 12.54 0.56
C VAL A 135 -0.08 11.87 1.62
N LEU A 136 -1.10 11.13 1.20
CA LEU A 136 -1.98 10.37 2.08
C LEU A 136 -1.90 8.89 1.70
N GLY A 137 -1.25 8.09 2.56
CA GLY A 137 -1.12 6.65 2.38
C GLY A 137 -2.10 5.86 3.24
N VAL A 138 -2.83 4.93 2.63
CA VAL A 138 -3.81 4.08 3.34
C VAL A 138 -3.30 2.65 3.41
N SER A 139 -3.24 2.06 4.60
CA SER A 139 -2.88 0.65 4.80
C SER A 139 -1.55 0.32 4.10
N MET A 140 -1.54 -0.54 3.09
CA MET A 140 -0.34 -0.87 2.31
C MET A 140 0.25 0.32 1.53
N GLY A 141 -0.55 1.35 1.24
CA GLY A 141 -0.07 2.62 0.71
C GLY A 141 0.78 3.43 1.70
N SER A 142 0.95 2.97 2.94
CA SER A 142 1.82 3.61 3.93
C SER A 142 3.31 3.39 3.68
N TYR A 143 3.74 2.24 3.15
CA TYR A 143 5.16 2.02 2.89
C TYR A 143 5.75 2.99 1.85
N PRO A 144 5.09 3.30 0.71
CA PRO A 144 5.62 4.33 -0.18
C PRO A 144 5.55 5.72 0.47
N THR A 145 4.57 6.00 1.33
CA THR A 145 4.52 7.26 2.11
C THR A 145 5.70 7.41 3.07
N TRP A 146 6.12 6.34 3.75
CA TRP A 146 7.38 6.32 4.50
C TRP A 146 8.59 6.55 3.59
N GLY A 147 8.56 5.98 2.38
CA GLY A 147 9.53 6.27 1.34
C GLY A 147 9.57 7.76 0.98
N CYS A 148 8.42 8.41 0.85
CA CYS A 148 8.35 9.84 0.56
C CYS A 148 8.98 10.68 1.67
N LEU A 149 8.66 10.38 2.94
CA LEU A 149 9.26 11.03 4.11
C LEU A 149 10.79 10.84 4.15
N LYS A 150 11.30 9.71 3.66
CA LYS A 150 12.73 9.40 3.64
C LYS A 150 13.48 10.07 2.47
N TYR A 151 12.95 9.94 1.26
CA TYR A 151 13.70 10.18 0.03
C TYR A 151 13.36 11.50 -0.65
N ILE A 152 12.14 12.01 -0.44
CA ILE A 152 11.66 13.25 -1.07
C ILE A 152 11.01 14.22 -0.06
N PRO A 153 11.52 14.35 1.19
CA PRO A 153 10.87 15.19 2.20
C PRO A 153 10.70 16.66 1.76
N ASP A 154 11.63 17.18 0.96
CA ASP A 154 11.59 18.55 0.43
C ASP A 154 10.41 18.78 -0.53
N ARG A 155 9.83 17.72 -1.09
CA ARG A 155 8.66 17.75 -1.98
C ARG A 155 7.34 17.67 -1.21
N LEU A 156 7.38 17.47 0.09
CA LEU A 156 6.19 17.29 0.90
C LEU A 156 5.78 18.59 1.59
N ALA A 157 4.49 18.92 1.52
CA ALA A 157 3.83 19.92 2.36
C ALA A 157 3.28 19.31 3.65
N GLY A 158 3.08 18.00 3.68
CA GLY A 158 2.59 17.24 4.84
C GLY A 158 2.31 15.80 4.43
N ALA A 159 2.11 14.92 5.42
CA ALA A 159 1.79 13.52 5.16
C ALA A 159 0.77 12.95 6.15
N ALA A 160 -0.10 12.08 5.66
CA ALA A 160 -0.99 11.28 6.50
C ALA A 160 -0.82 9.80 6.19
N LEU A 161 -0.73 9.01 7.25
CA LEU A 161 -0.65 7.56 7.25
C LEU A 161 -1.90 7.03 7.95
N ILE A 162 -2.82 6.42 7.22
CA ILE A 162 -4.07 5.88 7.77
C ILE A 162 -3.97 4.36 7.85
N VAL A 163 -4.18 3.80 9.06
CA VAL A 163 -4.00 2.40 9.42
C VAL A 163 -2.71 1.78 8.84
N PRO A 164 -1.55 2.45 9.00
CA PRO A 164 -0.34 2.10 8.27
C PRO A 164 0.16 0.71 8.63
N VAL A 165 0.59 -0.02 7.61
CA VAL A 165 1.18 -1.35 7.78
C VAL A 165 2.58 -1.22 8.35
N VAL A 166 2.94 -2.21 9.16
CA VAL A 166 4.24 -2.32 9.82
C VAL A 166 5.00 -3.51 9.29
N ASN A 167 6.31 -3.34 9.19
CA ASN A 167 7.21 -4.46 9.02
C ASN A 167 7.69 -4.91 10.40
N TYR A 168 7.34 -6.14 10.76
CA TYR A 168 7.68 -6.74 12.05
C TYR A 168 9.20 -6.90 12.26
N TRP A 169 10.01 -6.74 11.22
CA TRP A 169 11.47 -6.82 11.28
C TRP A 169 12.18 -5.46 11.30
N TRP A 170 11.47 -4.34 11.46
CA TRP A 170 12.14 -3.06 11.70
C TRP A 170 12.98 -3.12 12.98
N PRO A 171 14.31 -2.86 12.92
CA PRO A 171 15.21 -3.07 14.04
C PRO A 171 14.88 -2.26 15.31
N SER A 172 14.23 -1.10 15.17
CA SER A 172 13.89 -0.24 16.30
C SER A 172 12.71 -0.76 17.12
N PHE A 173 11.94 -1.74 16.63
CA PHE A 173 10.91 -2.37 17.44
C PHE A 173 11.53 -3.27 18.52
N PRO A 174 11.08 -3.16 19.79
CA PRO A 174 11.37 -4.15 20.80
C PRO A 174 10.90 -5.53 20.32
N SER A 175 11.77 -6.54 20.45
CA SER A 175 11.51 -7.87 19.91
C SER A 175 10.25 -8.52 20.50
N ASN A 176 9.93 -8.22 21.77
CA ASN A 176 8.70 -8.66 22.42
C ASN A 176 7.45 -8.01 21.81
N LEU A 177 7.49 -6.70 21.54
CA LEU A 177 6.36 -5.96 20.96
C LEU A 177 6.08 -6.42 19.53
N SER A 178 7.13 -6.52 18.71
CA SER A 178 6.99 -7.02 17.34
C SER A 178 6.44 -8.45 17.32
N ARG A 179 7.00 -9.35 18.15
CA ARG A 179 6.54 -10.75 18.24
C ARG A 179 5.10 -10.87 18.72
N GLU A 180 4.68 -10.06 19.68
CA GLU A 180 3.29 -10.03 20.14
C GLU A 180 2.35 -9.56 19.03
N GLY A 181 2.68 -8.45 18.36
CA GLY A 181 1.90 -7.93 17.25
C GLY A 181 1.78 -8.93 16.11
N TYR A 182 2.89 -9.52 15.67
CA TYR A 182 2.93 -10.56 14.65
C TYR A 182 2.12 -11.80 15.07
N GLY A 183 2.21 -12.20 16.34
CA GLY A 183 1.50 -13.37 16.88
C GLY A 183 -0.03 -13.22 16.90
N LYS A 184 -0.55 -11.99 16.83
CA LYS A 184 -1.99 -11.71 16.74
C LYS A 184 -2.56 -11.94 15.33
N LEU A 185 -1.71 -11.97 14.31
CA LEU A 185 -2.16 -12.24 12.93
C LEU A 185 -2.66 -13.67 12.79
N PRO A 186 -3.62 -13.94 11.89
CA PRO A 186 -3.98 -15.30 11.51
C PRO A 186 -2.75 -16.10 11.04
N LEU A 187 -2.71 -17.40 11.35
CA LEU A 187 -1.58 -18.27 10.98
C LEU A 187 -1.21 -18.23 9.47
N PRO A 188 -2.16 -18.20 8.52
CA PRO A 188 -1.85 -17.99 7.10
C PRO A 188 -1.01 -16.74 6.84
N ASP A 189 -1.44 -15.60 7.39
CA ASP A 189 -0.80 -14.31 7.16
C ASP A 189 0.58 -14.26 7.83
N GLN A 190 0.73 -14.84 9.03
CA GLN A 190 2.04 -15.02 9.67
C GLN A 190 3.02 -15.71 8.71
N TRP A 191 2.65 -16.87 8.17
CA TRP A 191 3.55 -17.60 7.28
C TRP A 191 3.83 -16.88 5.97
N SER A 192 2.82 -16.27 5.35
CA SER A 192 3.01 -15.53 4.10
C SER A 192 3.91 -14.31 4.26
N ILE A 193 3.75 -13.57 5.36
CA ILE A 193 4.65 -12.46 5.72
C ILE A 193 6.06 -12.96 5.99
N ARG A 194 6.21 -14.11 6.67
CA ARG A 194 7.53 -14.74 6.91
C ARG A 194 8.21 -15.19 5.62
N VAL A 195 7.47 -15.80 4.69
CA VAL A 195 8.00 -16.18 3.38
C VAL A 195 8.39 -14.93 2.59
N ALA A 196 7.55 -13.89 2.58
CA ALA A 196 7.87 -12.63 1.93
C ALA A 196 9.17 -12.00 2.47
N HIS A 197 9.39 -12.07 3.78
CA HIS A 197 10.58 -11.52 4.42
C HIS A 197 11.86 -12.34 4.16
N TYR A 198 11.83 -13.65 4.45
CA TYR A 198 13.05 -14.48 4.43
C TYR A 198 13.31 -15.20 3.12
N ALA A 199 12.27 -15.48 2.34
CA ALA A 199 12.37 -16.22 1.08
C ALA A 199 11.42 -15.64 0.01
N PRO A 200 11.53 -14.34 -0.33
CA PRO A 200 10.62 -13.68 -1.28
C PRO A 200 10.57 -14.38 -2.65
N TRP A 201 11.68 -15.02 -3.06
CA TRP A 201 11.75 -15.82 -4.29
C TRP A 201 10.77 -17.00 -4.31
N LEU A 202 10.33 -17.50 -3.15
CA LEU A 202 9.38 -18.60 -3.00
C LEU A 202 7.93 -18.10 -2.85
N LEU A 203 7.71 -16.79 -2.69
CA LEU A 203 6.41 -16.25 -2.32
C LEU A 203 5.32 -16.55 -3.36
N TYR A 204 5.64 -16.47 -4.66
CA TYR A 204 4.67 -16.80 -5.71
C TYR A 204 4.13 -18.23 -5.56
N TRP A 205 5.03 -19.20 -5.43
CA TRP A 205 4.65 -20.59 -5.20
C TRP A 205 3.81 -20.70 -3.93
N TRP A 206 4.28 -20.14 -2.82
CA TRP A 206 3.58 -20.19 -1.53
C TRP A 206 2.14 -19.66 -1.61
N MET A 207 1.97 -18.49 -2.24
CA MET A 207 0.68 -17.79 -2.31
C MET A 207 -0.32 -18.45 -3.26
N THR A 208 0.14 -19.27 -4.21
CA THR A 208 -0.69 -19.95 -5.23
C THR A 208 -1.08 -21.38 -4.87
N GLN A 209 -0.73 -21.85 -3.68
CA GLN A 209 -1.06 -23.21 -3.26
C GLN A 209 -2.55 -23.39 -2.92
N ASN A 210 -3.13 -24.52 -3.34
CA ASN A 210 -4.53 -24.87 -3.08
C ASN A 210 -4.72 -25.79 -1.85
N TRP A 211 -3.65 -26.42 -1.35
CA TRP A 211 -3.71 -27.36 -0.22
C TRP A 211 -3.74 -26.69 1.16
N PHE A 212 -3.55 -25.37 1.25
CA PHE A 212 -3.68 -24.59 2.47
C PHE A 212 -4.14 -23.16 2.14
N SER A 213 -4.63 -22.43 3.15
CA SER A 213 -4.91 -21.01 3.00
C SER A 213 -3.62 -20.22 3.11
N SER A 214 -3.19 -19.56 2.04
CA SER A 214 -1.97 -18.75 2.04
C SER A 214 -2.18 -17.41 2.76
N SER A 215 -3.32 -16.75 2.59
CA SER A 215 -3.59 -15.48 3.29
C SER A 215 -5.08 -15.30 3.57
N SER A 216 -5.39 -14.89 4.81
CA SER A 216 -6.74 -14.49 5.19
C SER A 216 -7.11 -13.13 4.59
N ILE A 217 -6.13 -12.25 4.40
CA ILE A 217 -6.29 -10.94 3.76
C ILE A 217 -6.67 -11.12 2.29
N VAL A 218 -5.95 -11.96 1.54
CA VAL A 218 -6.24 -12.20 0.11
C VAL A 218 -7.63 -12.83 -0.11
N LYS A 219 -8.07 -13.65 0.85
CA LYS A 219 -9.38 -14.30 0.84
C LYS A 219 -10.48 -13.49 1.54
N SER A 220 -10.16 -12.29 2.05
CA SER A 220 -11.09 -11.37 2.74
C SER A 220 -11.90 -12.06 3.85
N HIS A 221 -11.23 -12.85 4.67
CA HIS A 221 -11.83 -13.61 5.76
C HIS A 221 -12.53 -12.69 6.80
N PRO A 222 -13.82 -12.88 7.12
CA PRO A 222 -14.57 -11.97 7.99
C PRO A 222 -13.99 -11.76 9.40
N GLU A 223 -13.20 -12.71 9.91
CA GLU A 223 -12.58 -12.61 11.23
C GLU A 223 -11.55 -11.48 11.37
N ILE A 224 -10.96 -11.04 10.25
CA ILE A 224 -9.94 -9.97 10.22
C ILE A 224 -10.54 -8.57 10.32
N PHE A 225 -11.87 -8.45 10.36
CA PHE A 225 -12.57 -7.17 10.43
C PHE A 225 -13.24 -7.01 11.81
N SER A 226 -13.15 -5.80 12.35
CA SER A 226 -13.91 -5.40 13.54
C SER A 226 -15.43 -5.41 13.26
N THR A 227 -16.24 -5.23 14.30
CA THR A 227 -17.70 -5.11 14.12
C THR A 227 -18.05 -3.90 13.25
N ARG A 228 -17.40 -2.76 13.49
CA ARG A 228 -17.60 -1.54 12.69
C ARG A 228 -17.16 -1.72 11.24
N ASP A 229 -16.02 -2.37 11.00
CA ASP A 229 -15.56 -2.68 9.64
C ASP A 229 -16.58 -3.52 8.88
N LYS A 230 -17.21 -4.50 9.54
CA LYS A 230 -18.26 -5.33 8.92
C LYS A 230 -19.48 -4.51 8.55
N ASP A 231 -19.86 -3.52 9.35
CA ASP A 231 -20.98 -2.65 9.02
C ASP A 231 -20.66 -1.69 7.87
N ILE A 232 -19.42 -1.19 7.81
CA ILE A 232 -18.90 -0.45 6.64
C ILE A 232 -18.97 -1.33 5.39
N LEU A 233 -18.46 -2.57 5.45
CA LEU A 233 -18.47 -3.51 4.32
C LEU A 233 -19.89 -3.82 3.84
N LYS A 234 -20.88 -3.98 4.74
CA LYS A 234 -22.29 -4.16 4.35
C LYS A 234 -22.82 -2.96 3.58
N LYS A 235 -22.52 -1.72 4.02
CA LYS A 235 -22.91 -0.49 3.31
C LYS A 235 -22.23 -0.39 1.94
N MET A 236 -20.95 -0.76 1.86
CA MET A 236 -20.20 -0.76 0.60
C MET A 236 -20.68 -1.84 -0.38
N ALA A 237 -21.07 -3.02 0.12
CA ALA A 237 -21.61 -4.11 -0.71
C ALA A 237 -22.89 -3.70 -1.44
N ALA A 238 -23.70 -2.82 -0.85
CA ALA A 238 -24.86 -2.24 -1.51
C ALA A 238 -24.50 -1.28 -2.66
N ASN A 239 -23.27 -0.73 -2.67
CA ASN A 239 -22.79 0.28 -3.61
C ASN A 239 -21.65 -0.22 -4.53
N LEU A 240 -21.33 -1.52 -4.50
CA LEU A 240 -20.07 -2.04 -5.05
C LEU A 240 -20.08 -2.07 -6.59
N ASN A 241 -19.25 -1.20 -7.17
CA ASN A 241 -18.90 -1.22 -8.59
C ASN A 241 -18.01 -2.45 -8.92
N ARG A 242 -18.38 -3.16 -9.98
CA ARG A 242 -17.89 -4.47 -10.47
C ARG A 242 -16.43 -4.52 -11.00
N ASN A 243 -15.45 -3.84 -10.40
CA ASN A 243 -14.11 -3.67 -11.02
C ASN A 243 -12.91 -4.33 -10.32
N GLN A 244 -13.07 -5.20 -9.30
CA GLN A 244 -11.94 -5.88 -8.64
C GLN A 244 -11.02 -6.67 -9.61
N THR A 245 -11.57 -7.20 -10.71
CA THR A 245 -10.77 -7.88 -11.74
C THR A 245 -9.81 -6.94 -12.48
N LYS A 246 -10.15 -5.65 -12.59
CA LYS A 246 -9.28 -4.64 -13.22
C LYS A 246 -8.08 -4.32 -12.35
N VAL A 247 -8.24 -4.31 -11.02
CA VAL A 247 -7.16 -4.00 -10.06
C VAL A 247 -5.95 -4.92 -10.26
N ARG A 248 -6.19 -6.20 -10.53
CA ARG A 248 -5.17 -7.25 -10.65
C ARG A 248 -4.90 -7.68 -12.10
N GLN A 249 -5.37 -6.90 -13.09
CA GLN A 249 -5.45 -7.35 -14.49
C GLN A 249 -4.11 -7.68 -15.15
N GLN A 250 -3.01 -7.13 -14.63
CA GLN A 250 -1.66 -7.39 -15.12
C GLN A 250 -1.01 -8.62 -14.47
N GLY A 251 -1.65 -9.19 -13.44
CA GLY A 251 -1.20 -10.39 -12.74
C GLY A 251 -1.25 -10.22 -11.21
N ILE A 252 -1.65 -11.29 -10.50
CA ILE A 252 -1.66 -11.29 -9.03
C ILE A 252 -0.25 -11.19 -8.41
N PHE A 253 0.77 -11.63 -9.15
CA PHE A 253 2.15 -11.54 -8.71
C PHE A 253 2.60 -10.08 -8.66
N GLU A 254 2.41 -9.34 -9.75
CA GLU A 254 2.82 -7.93 -9.85
C GLU A 254 2.10 -6.99 -8.90
N SER A 255 0.86 -7.35 -8.54
CA SER A 255 0.03 -6.58 -7.62
C SER A 255 0.23 -7.08 -6.18
N LEU A 256 -0.52 -8.12 -5.79
CA LEU A 256 -0.64 -8.55 -4.41
C LEU A 256 0.65 -9.15 -3.84
N HIS A 257 1.32 -10.04 -4.57
CA HIS A 257 2.50 -10.70 -4.03
C HIS A 257 3.68 -9.74 -3.94
N HIS A 258 3.83 -8.84 -4.93
CA HIS A 258 4.87 -7.82 -4.89
C HIS A 258 4.66 -6.85 -3.71
N ASP A 259 3.42 -6.52 -3.36
CA ASP A 259 3.11 -5.74 -2.15
C ASP A 259 3.61 -6.42 -0.87
N TYR A 260 3.45 -7.74 -0.76
CA TYR A 260 4.02 -8.50 0.37
C TYR A 260 5.55 -8.45 0.37
N MET A 261 6.18 -8.63 -0.80
CA MET A 261 7.64 -8.60 -0.93
C MET A 261 8.23 -7.25 -0.54
N VAL A 262 7.59 -6.14 -0.92
CA VAL A 262 8.09 -4.80 -0.60
C VAL A 262 7.72 -4.38 0.82
N GLY A 263 6.45 -4.56 1.21
CA GLY A 263 5.95 -4.13 2.52
C GLY A 263 6.61 -4.86 3.69
N PHE A 264 6.90 -6.15 3.53
CA PHE A 264 7.48 -7.00 4.58
C PHE A 264 8.92 -7.45 4.28
N GLY A 265 9.50 -7.04 3.15
CA GLY A 265 10.89 -7.33 2.80
C GLY A 265 11.90 -6.49 3.59
N ASN A 266 13.16 -6.51 3.17
CA ASN A 266 14.21 -5.71 3.79
C ASN A 266 14.19 -4.28 3.24
N TRP A 267 14.12 -3.30 4.13
CA TRP A 267 14.17 -1.89 3.78
C TRP A 267 15.60 -1.35 3.97
N GLU A 268 16.01 -0.42 3.12
CA GLU A 268 17.31 0.27 3.24
C GLU A 268 17.37 1.21 4.46
N PHE A 269 16.23 1.46 5.11
CA PHE A 269 16.12 2.31 6.29
C PHE A 269 15.07 1.77 7.26
N ASP A 270 15.21 2.17 8.52
CA ASP A 270 14.20 2.01 9.55
C ASP A 270 13.41 3.33 9.68
N PRO A 271 12.07 3.33 9.50
CA PRO A 271 11.25 4.53 9.67
C PRO A 271 11.44 5.25 11.00
N MET A 272 11.70 4.51 12.10
CA MET A 272 11.89 5.09 13.43
C MET A 272 13.24 5.78 13.63
N ASN A 273 14.16 5.66 12.65
CA ASN A 273 15.43 6.40 12.64
C ASN A 273 15.35 7.70 11.81
N LEU A 274 14.18 8.06 11.31
CA LEU A 274 14.00 9.31 10.57
C LEU A 274 14.03 10.51 11.53
N SER A 275 14.90 11.47 11.20
CA SER A 275 14.84 12.80 11.79
C SER A 275 13.60 13.53 11.29
N ASN A 276 13.09 14.50 12.06
CA ASN A 276 11.94 15.30 11.66
C ASN A 276 12.20 15.95 10.29
N PRO A 277 11.46 15.56 9.22
CA PRO A 277 11.66 16.13 7.89
C PRO A 277 11.16 17.59 7.80
N PHE A 278 10.44 18.07 8.82
CA PHE A 278 9.82 19.40 8.88
C PHE A 278 10.22 20.14 10.17
N PRO A 279 11.48 20.60 10.28
CA PRO A 279 11.99 21.17 11.53
C PRO A 279 11.31 22.50 11.92
N GLN A 280 10.81 23.27 10.94
CA GLN A 280 10.17 24.56 11.18
C GLN A 280 8.67 24.44 11.51
N GLU A 281 8.04 23.34 11.09
CA GLU A 281 6.62 23.09 11.24
C GLU A 281 6.43 21.70 11.86
N SER A 282 6.67 21.60 13.17
CA SER A 282 6.41 20.35 13.89
C SER A 282 4.93 19.97 13.75
N LYS A 283 4.64 18.70 13.42
CA LYS A 283 3.29 18.08 13.34
C LYS A 283 2.52 18.24 12.03
N ILE A 284 3.20 18.24 10.88
CA ILE A 284 2.54 18.07 9.57
C ILE A 284 2.52 16.61 9.08
N VAL A 285 2.93 15.68 9.94
CA VAL A 285 2.84 14.23 9.69
C VAL A 285 1.89 13.59 10.69
N HIS A 286 0.88 12.90 10.18
CA HIS A 286 -0.18 12.31 10.98
C HIS A 286 -0.20 10.79 10.81
N ILE A 287 -0.36 10.06 11.90
CA ILE A 287 -0.73 8.64 11.88
C ILE A 287 -2.13 8.51 12.49
N TRP A 288 -3.05 7.90 11.75
CA TRP A 288 -4.39 7.54 12.22
C TRP A 288 -4.51 6.04 12.34
N GLN A 289 -4.90 5.54 13.51
CA GLN A 289 -4.98 4.11 13.77
C GLN A 289 -6.28 3.74 14.46
N GLY A 290 -6.95 2.70 13.98
CA GLY A 290 -8.10 2.11 14.66
C GLY A 290 -7.63 1.26 15.85
N TYR A 291 -8.24 1.47 17.03
CA TYR A 291 -7.96 0.67 18.22
C TYR A 291 -8.42 -0.79 18.07
N GLU A 292 -9.50 -1.02 17.33
CA GLU A 292 -10.04 -2.35 17.01
C GLU A 292 -9.50 -2.93 15.69
N ASP A 293 -8.46 -2.33 15.11
CA ASP A 293 -7.82 -2.85 13.91
C ASP A 293 -7.20 -4.24 14.20
N ARG A 294 -7.67 -5.25 13.46
CA ARG A 294 -7.23 -6.63 13.61
C ARG A 294 -6.17 -7.04 12.57
N LEU A 295 -5.87 -6.16 11.62
CA LEU A 295 -4.83 -6.37 10.61
C LEU A 295 -3.51 -5.74 11.04
N VAL A 296 -3.57 -4.56 11.64
CA VAL A 296 -2.41 -3.87 12.19
C VAL A 296 -2.68 -3.53 13.66
N PRO A 297 -2.05 -4.22 14.62
CA PRO A 297 -2.21 -3.91 16.03
C PRO A 297 -1.78 -2.48 16.37
N PHE A 298 -2.68 -1.70 16.98
CA PHE A 298 -2.44 -0.28 17.29
C PHE A 298 -1.19 -0.03 18.14
N GLN A 299 -0.81 -1.00 18.99
CA GLN A 299 0.35 -0.90 19.88
C GLN A 299 1.65 -0.60 19.11
N LEU A 300 1.76 -1.11 17.88
CA LEU A 300 2.93 -0.88 17.04
C LEU A 300 3.00 0.59 16.60
N GLN A 301 1.86 1.20 16.28
CA GLN A 301 1.81 2.62 15.90
C GLN A 301 1.99 3.57 17.09
N ARG A 302 1.47 3.20 18.27
CA ARG A 302 1.79 3.92 19.51
C ARG A 302 3.30 3.99 19.73
N PHE A 303 4.00 2.87 19.58
CA PHE A 303 5.44 2.82 19.74
C PHE A 303 6.19 3.63 18.68
N VAL A 304 5.75 3.59 17.42
CA VAL A 304 6.31 4.44 16.34
C VAL A 304 6.19 5.92 16.71
N ALA A 305 5.03 6.35 17.20
CA ALA A 305 4.80 7.74 17.60
C ALA A 305 5.62 8.16 18.84
N GLU A 306 5.82 7.27 19.81
CA GLU A 306 6.73 7.50 20.95
C GLU A 306 8.18 7.70 20.49
N LYS A 307 8.62 6.96 19.47
CA LYS A 307 9.97 7.09 18.89
C LYS A 307 10.13 8.32 17.99
N LEU A 308 9.06 8.72 17.32
CA LEU A 308 9.04 9.83 16.37
C LEU A 308 8.11 10.94 16.89
N PRO A 309 8.53 11.74 17.89
CA PRO A 309 7.67 12.74 18.54
C PRO A 309 7.23 13.88 17.60
N TRP A 310 7.79 13.96 16.39
CA TRP A 310 7.37 14.87 15.34
C TRP A 310 6.12 14.40 14.57
N ILE A 311 5.67 13.15 14.80
CA ILE A 311 4.42 12.61 14.26
C ILE A 311 3.28 12.87 15.23
N TRP A 312 2.16 13.36 14.70
CA TRP A 312 0.92 13.45 15.44
C TRP A 312 0.13 12.14 15.30
N TYR A 313 0.10 11.37 16.39
CA TYR A 313 -0.66 10.13 16.47
C TYR A 313 -2.10 10.37 16.92
N HIS A 314 -3.04 9.78 16.18
CA HIS A 314 -4.47 9.81 16.43
C HIS A 314 -4.96 8.37 16.51
N GLU A 315 -5.44 7.97 17.68
CA GLU A 315 -6.07 6.67 17.87
C GLU A 315 -7.58 6.82 17.90
N VAL A 316 -8.28 5.93 17.21
CA VAL A 316 -9.73 5.94 17.08
C VAL A 316 -10.30 4.77 17.90
N ASP A 317 -10.86 5.07 19.07
CA ASP A 317 -11.30 4.09 20.08
C ASP A 317 -12.22 2.98 19.54
N ASN A 318 -13.16 3.33 18.66
CA ASN A 318 -14.10 2.40 18.02
C ASN A 318 -13.79 2.22 16.53
N GLY A 319 -12.54 2.46 16.12
CA GLY A 319 -12.08 2.36 14.75
C GLY A 319 -11.47 0.99 14.45
N GLY A 320 -11.86 0.38 13.34
CA GLY A 320 -11.21 -0.80 12.77
C GLY A 320 -10.17 -0.47 11.70
N HIS A 321 -9.93 -1.39 10.77
CA HIS A 321 -9.00 -1.13 9.66
C HIS A 321 -9.61 -0.22 8.56
N LEU A 322 -10.95 -0.15 8.49
CA LEU A 322 -11.67 0.57 7.44
C LEU A 322 -12.10 1.98 7.85
N ILE A 323 -11.43 2.59 8.84
CA ILE A 323 -11.78 3.92 9.37
C ILE A 323 -11.80 5.03 8.31
N HIS A 324 -11.07 4.87 7.21
CA HIS A 324 -11.03 5.83 6.10
C HIS A 324 -12.31 5.83 5.23
N HIS A 325 -13.23 4.88 5.43
CA HIS A 325 -14.53 4.84 4.78
C HIS A 325 -15.64 5.53 5.59
N ASP A 326 -15.35 5.94 6.82
CA ASP A 326 -16.26 6.74 7.63
C ASP A 326 -16.12 8.22 7.25
N SER A 327 -17.21 8.84 6.80
CA SER A 327 -17.17 10.20 6.22
C SER A 327 -16.69 11.23 7.23
N ASP A 328 -17.33 11.29 8.39
CA ASP A 328 -17.06 12.32 9.39
C ASP A 328 -15.61 12.23 9.90
N LEU A 329 -15.14 10.98 10.05
CA LEU A 329 -13.77 10.73 10.45
C LEU A 329 -12.78 11.09 9.33
N PHE A 330 -13.00 10.66 8.09
CA PHE A 330 -12.09 10.97 6.98
C PHE A 330 -12.01 12.48 6.71
N GLU A 331 -13.13 13.19 6.79
CA GLU A 331 -13.17 14.66 6.73
C GLU A 331 -12.38 15.31 7.88
N THR A 332 -12.48 14.76 9.10
CA THR A 332 -11.66 15.19 10.24
C THR A 332 -10.17 14.97 9.98
N MET A 333 -9.79 13.84 9.37
CA MET A 333 -8.40 13.56 9.00
C MET A 333 -7.88 14.60 7.99
N LEU A 334 -8.67 14.96 6.98
CA LEU A 334 -8.32 15.98 6.00
C LEU A 334 -8.17 17.35 6.66
N ARG A 335 -9.12 17.76 7.50
CA ARG A 335 -9.01 19.04 8.23
C ARG A 335 -7.73 19.09 9.07
N LYS A 336 -7.38 18.01 9.78
CA LYS A 336 -6.16 17.95 10.59
C LYS A 336 -4.87 17.96 9.79
N LEU A 337 -4.88 17.42 8.58
CA LEU A 337 -3.72 17.43 7.70
C LEU A 337 -3.47 18.81 7.08
N LEU A 338 -4.53 19.59 6.85
CA LEU A 338 -4.49 20.80 6.02
C LEU A 338 -4.65 22.12 6.79
N LEU A 339 -5.14 22.08 8.04
CA LEU A 339 -5.40 23.23 8.92
C LEU A 339 -4.69 23.03 10.25
#